data_AF-A0A7Y3XMY7-F1
#
_entry.id   AF-A0A7Y3XMY7-F1
#
_cell.length_a   1.000
_cell.length_b   1.000
_cell.length_c   1.000
_cell.angle_alpha   90.00
_cell.angle_beta   90.00
_cell.angle_gamma   90.00
#
_symmetry.space_group_name_H-M   'P 1'
#
loop_
_entity.id
_entity.type
_entity.pdbx_description
1 polymer ?
#
loop_
_entity_poly.entity_id
_entity_poly.type
_entity_poly.pdbx_seq_one_letter_code
_entity_poly.pdbx_strand_id
1 'polypeptide(L)'
;MNTDLSKLVDESIRLELYVADIYMIFYKIFPEDSVFWWKLVLEEKHHAALIESIKNTVFSNELFDTSFQVLLITNNKLASLINEYNQNPPSRESAFNTALEIEQSTGELHVQLVMEKSAGTIAVKIFQELNSDNKDHLNRIRSYMATNGIEIRNSITK
;
A
#
# COMPACT_ATOMS: atom_id res chain seq x y z
N MET A 1 2.31 -26.12 -11.71
CA MET A 1 2.22 -24.66 -11.47
C MET A 1 2.41 -24.44 -9.99
N ASN A 2 3.36 -23.58 -9.61
CA ASN A 2 3.65 -23.32 -8.21
C ASN A 2 2.56 -22.40 -7.63
N THR A 3 1.63 -22.97 -6.89
CA THR A 3 0.36 -22.34 -6.49
C THR A 3 0.51 -21.23 -5.46
N ASP A 4 1.63 -21.15 -4.75
CA ASP A 4 1.77 -20.23 -3.62
C ASP A 4 2.36 -18.87 -4.03
N LEU A 5 3.16 -18.86 -5.10
CA LEU A 5 3.70 -17.64 -5.69
C LEU A 5 2.63 -16.82 -6.43
N SER A 6 1.75 -17.47 -7.21
CA SER A 6 0.65 -16.75 -7.87
C SER A 6 -0.23 -16.07 -6.84
N LYS A 7 -0.51 -16.75 -5.72
CA LYS A 7 -1.27 -16.15 -4.62
C LYS A 7 -0.54 -14.97 -4.01
N LEU A 8 0.78 -15.05 -3.81
CA LEU A 8 1.54 -13.91 -3.30
C LEU A 8 1.42 -12.70 -4.23
N VAL A 9 1.62 -12.88 -5.53
CA VAL A 9 1.45 -11.81 -6.53
C VAL A 9 0.02 -11.26 -6.50
N ASP A 10 -0.99 -12.13 -6.45
CA ASP A 10 -2.39 -11.73 -6.39
C ASP A 10 -2.73 -10.95 -5.11
N GLU A 11 -2.15 -11.33 -3.96
CA GLU A 11 -2.33 -10.61 -2.70
C GLU A 11 -1.53 -9.30 -2.67
N SER A 12 -0.37 -9.21 -3.31
CA SER A 12 0.36 -7.94 -3.49
C SER A 12 -0.41 -6.98 -4.40
N ILE A 13 -0.99 -7.46 -5.50
CA ILE A 13 -1.87 -6.63 -6.35
C ILE A 13 -3.07 -6.13 -5.54
N ARG A 14 -3.68 -7.02 -4.74
CA ARG A 14 -4.82 -6.65 -3.90
C ARG A 14 -4.47 -5.61 -2.85
N LEU A 15 -3.26 -5.66 -2.29
CA LEU A 15 -2.75 -4.66 -1.34
C LEU A 15 -2.85 -3.26 -1.95
N GLU A 16 -2.19 -3.04 -3.09
CA GLU A 16 -2.15 -1.72 -3.74
C GLU A 16 -3.55 -1.24 -4.15
N LEU A 17 -4.40 -2.16 -4.64
CA LEU A 17 -5.77 -1.81 -5.00
C LEU A 17 -6.62 -1.41 -3.78
N TYR A 18 -6.43 -2.04 -2.63
CA TYR A 18 -7.12 -1.62 -1.40
C TYR A 18 -6.61 -0.30 -0.87
N VAL A 19 -5.31 -0.01 -0.98
CA VAL A 19 -4.77 1.33 -0.66
C VAL A 19 -5.41 2.37 -1.58
N ALA A 20 -5.47 2.10 -2.88
CA ALA A 20 -6.13 2.96 -3.86
C ALA A 20 -7.62 3.18 -3.54
N ASP A 21 -8.34 2.15 -3.09
CA ASP A 21 -9.75 2.25 -2.72
C ASP A 21 -9.97 3.11 -1.47
N ILE A 22 -9.07 3.01 -0.48
CA ILE A 22 -9.09 3.89 0.70
C ILE A 22 -8.85 5.34 0.28
N TYR A 23 -7.86 5.60 -0.56
CA TYR A 23 -7.60 6.96 -1.06
C TYR A 23 -8.73 7.48 -1.94
N MET A 24 -9.44 6.61 -2.65
CA MET A 24 -10.65 6.96 -3.38
C MET A 24 -11.80 7.36 -2.44
N ILE A 25 -11.92 6.73 -1.26
CA ILE A 25 -12.87 7.18 -0.24
C ILE A 25 -12.48 8.59 0.23
N PHE A 26 -11.20 8.82 0.57
CA PHE A 26 -10.71 10.13 1.01
C PHE A 26 -10.93 11.23 -0.04
N TYR A 27 -10.66 10.92 -1.30
CA TYR A 27 -10.94 11.79 -2.44
C TYR A 27 -12.42 12.23 -2.49
N LYS A 28 -13.36 11.32 -2.24
CA LYS A 28 -14.80 11.61 -2.29
C LYS A 28 -15.29 12.44 -1.11
N ILE A 29 -14.72 12.22 0.08
CA ILE A 29 -15.21 12.85 1.32
C ILE A 29 -14.52 14.17 1.65
N PHE A 30 -13.32 14.43 1.09
CA PHE A 30 -12.57 15.69 1.28
C PHE A 30 -12.34 16.42 -0.05
N PRO A 31 -13.35 17.14 -0.59
CA PRO A 31 -13.22 17.87 -1.85
C PRO A 31 -12.04 18.86 -1.88
N GLU A 32 -11.72 19.46 -0.73
CA GLU A 32 -10.60 20.39 -0.57
C GLU A 32 -9.23 19.74 -0.80
N ASP A 33 -9.11 18.43 -0.59
CA ASP A 33 -7.88 17.64 -0.75
C ASP A 33 -7.94 16.73 -1.99
N SER A 34 -8.98 16.86 -2.81
CA SER A 34 -9.28 15.94 -3.91
C SER A 34 -8.12 15.76 -4.90
N VAL A 35 -7.41 16.83 -5.26
CA VAL A 35 -6.24 16.75 -6.15
C VAL A 35 -5.12 15.90 -5.55
N PHE A 36 -4.90 16.03 -4.24
CA PHE A 36 -3.88 15.26 -3.51
C PHE A 36 -4.24 13.77 -3.50
N TRP A 37 -5.45 13.43 -3.06
CA TRP A 37 -5.90 12.05 -2.97
C TRP A 37 -6.01 11.38 -4.33
N TRP A 38 -6.52 12.07 -5.35
CA TRP A 38 -6.61 11.52 -6.70
C TRP A 38 -5.25 11.14 -7.26
N LYS A 39 -4.21 11.94 -6.99
CA LYS A 39 -2.86 11.62 -7.42
C LYS A 39 -2.37 10.31 -6.80
N LEU A 40 -2.54 10.13 -5.49
CA LEU A 40 -2.18 8.87 -4.82
C LEU A 40 -2.99 7.69 -5.37
N VAL A 41 -4.30 7.83 -5.60
CA VAL A 41 -5.12 6.76 -6.22
C VAL A 41 -4.53 6.29 -7.55
N LEU A 42 -4.06 7.20 -8.40
CA LEU A 42 -3.48 6.85 -9.69
C LEU A 42 -2.13 6.14 -9.54
N GLU A 43 -1.31 6.57 -8.58
CA GLU A 43 -0.01 5.98 -8.28
C GLU A 43 -0.17 4.53 -7.76
N GLU A 44 -1.07 4.29 -6.80
CA GLU A 44 -1.34 2.94 -6.28
C GLU A 44 -1.91 1.99 -7.34
N LYS A 45 -2.79 2.49 -8.22
CA LYS A 45 -3.27 1.69 -9.37
C LYS A 45 -2.16 1.38 -10.36
N HIS A 46 -1.17 2.26 -10.49
CA HIS A 46 0.00 2.00 -11.30
C HIS A 46 0.88 0.91 -10.67
N HIS A 47 1.09 0.93 -9.36
CA HIS A 47 1.80 -0.13 -8.63
C HIS A 47 1.16 -1.50 -8.84
N ALA A 48 -0.17 -1.60 -8.69
CA ALA A 48 -0.91 -2.82 -8.98
C ALA A 48 -0.64 -3.36 -10.41
N ALA A 49 -0.62 -2.46 -11.41
CA ALA A 49 -0.34 -2.83 -12.79
C ALA A 49 1.13 -3.26 -13.02
N LEU A 50 2.08 -2.64 -12.33
CA LEU A 50 3.50 -3.04 -12.36
C LEU A 50 3.67 -4.46 -11.79
N ILE A 51 3.05 -4.76 -10.65
CA ILE A 51 3.07 -6.10 -10.05
C ILE A 51 2.39 -7.12 -10.98
N GLU A 52 1.27 -6.75 -11.60
CA GLU A 52 0.59 -7.64 -12.56
C GLU A 52 1.48 -8.00 -13.76
N SER A 53 2.31 -7.05 -14.23
CA SER A 53 3.22 -7.28 -15.36
C SER A 53 4.22 -8.43 -15.14
N ILE A 54 4.55 -8.73 -13.88
CA ILE A 54 5.47 -9.82 -13.53
C ILE A 54 4.79 -11.14 -13.20
N LYS A 55 3.46 -11.20 -13.19
CA LYS A 55 2.69 -12.42 -12.86
C LYS A 55 3.07 -13.62 -13.73
N ASN A 56 3.44 -13.37 -14.99
CA ASN A 56 3.81 -14.40 -15.95
C ASN A 56 5.33 -14.59 -16.13
N THR A 57 6.16 -13.72 -15.53
CA THR A 57 7.61 -13.93 -15.51
C THR A 57 7.94 -15.00 -14.48
N VAL A 58 8.46 -16.12 -14.95
CA VAL A 58 8.76 -17.34 -14.20
C VAL A 58 9.59 -17.02 -12.95
N PHE A 59 9.05 -17.24 -11.74
CA PHE A 59 9.86 -17.28 -10.52
C PHE A 59 9.96 -18.72 -10.01
N SER A 60 11.17 -19.09 -9.59
CA SER A 60 11.51 -20.39 -9.01
C SER A 60 10.87 -20.59 -7.63
N ASN A 61 10.87 -21.85 -7.18
CA ASN A 61 10.29 -22.36 -5.94
C ASN A 61 10.92 -21.78 -4.65
N GLU A 62 10.84 -20.47 -4.45
CA GLU A 62 11.11 -19.83 -3.17
C GLU A 62 9.86 -19.92 -2.28
N LEU A 63 10.04 -20.22 -1.00
CA LEU A 63 8.96 -20.32 0.01
C LEU A 63 8.74 -18.93 0.60
N PHE A 64 7.50 -18.44 0.54
CA PHE A 64 7.12 -17.08 0.97
C PHE A 64 6.11 -17.08 2.13
N ASP A 65 6.11 -18.14 2.95
CA ASP A 65 5.03 -18.38 3.91
C ASP A 65 4.82 -17.23 4.89
N THR A 66 5.90 -16.57 5.34
CA THR A 66 5.80 -15.42 6.26
C THR A 66 5.21 -14.19 5.56
N SER A 67 5.80 -13.73 4.44
CA SER A 67 5.29 -12.58 3.70
C SER A 67 3.85 -12.77 3.22
N PHE A 68 3.49 -13.99 2.80
CA PHE A 68 2.13 -14.31 2.37
C PHE A 68 1.11 -14.16 3.50
N GLN A 69 1.42 -14.64 4.72
CA GLN A 69 0.52 -14.47 5.87
C GLN A 69 0.38 -13.00 6.27
N VAL A 70 1.48 -12.23 6.25
CA VAL A 70 1.41 -10.79 6.57
C VAL A 70 0.58 -10.05 5.51
N LEU A 71 0.74 -10.35 4.22
CA LEU A 71 -0.09 -9.80 3.14
C LEU A 71 -1.58 -10.08 3.36
N LEU A 72 -1.94 -11.33 3.67
CA LEU A 72 -3.34 -11.69 3.94
C LEU A 72 -3.91 -10.91 5.13
N ILE A 73 -3.15 -10.80 6.22
CA ILE A 73 -3.58 -10.04 7.41
C ILE A 73 -3.76 -8.56 7.06
N THR A 74 -2.81 -7.96 6.35
CA THR A 74 -2.88 -6.56 5.94
C THR A 74 -4.05 -6.31 5.00
N ASN A 75 -4.26 -7.16 3.99
CA ASN A 75 -5.40 -7.07 3.08
C ASN A 75 -6.74 -7.15 3.82
N ASN A 76 -6.87 -8.05 4.81
CA ASN A 76 -8.08 -8.15 5.63
C ASN A 76 -8.31 -6.90 6.49
N LYS A 77 -7.24 -6.29 7.01
CA LYS A 77 -7.33 -5.02 7.75
C LYS A 77 -7.79 -3.89 6.82
N LEU A 78 -7.19 -3.74 5.64
CA LEU A 78 -7.58 -2.70 4.67
C LEU A 78 -9.02 -2.90 4.19
N ALA A 79 -9.44 -4.13 3.90
CA ALA A 79 -10.82 -4.43 3.53
C ALA A 79 -11.81 -4.07 4.65
N SER A 80 -11.44 -4.35 5.91
CA SER A 80 -12.25 -3.95 7.07
C SER A 80 -12.34 -2.43 7.20
N LEU A 81 -11.24 -1.73 6.98
CA LEU A 81 -11.17 -0.27 7.02
C LEU A 81 -11.99 0.39 5.90
N ILE A 82 -11.96 -0.17 4.68
CA ILE A 82 -12.82 0.24 3.57
C ILE A 82 -14.29 0.12 3.97
N ASN A 83 -14.69 -1.02 4.55
CA ASN A 83 -16.06 -1.22 5.01
C ASN A 83 -16.43 -0.22 6.11
N GLU A 84 -15.55 0.01 7.07
CA GLU A 84 -15.75 0.96 8.16
C GLU A 84 -15.95 2.39 7.62
N TYR A 85 -15.05 2.88 6.77
CA TYR A 85 -15.11 4.26 6.26
C TYR A 85 -16.24 4.53 5.29
N ASN A 86 -16.76 3.49 4.61
CA ASN A 86 -17.99 3.62 3.82
C ASN A 86 -19.24 3.82 4.70
N GLN A 87 -19.23 3.35 5.95
CA GLN A 87 -20.35 3.52 6.89
C GLN A 87 -20.15 4.70 7.84
N ASN A 88 -18.91 4.90 8.29
CA ASN A 88 -18.50 5.91 9.27
C ASN A 88 -17.28 6.66 8.71
N PRO A 89 -17.49 7.68 7.86
CA PRO A 89 -16.39 8.43 7.26
C PRO A 89 -15.44 9.01 8.33
N PRO A 90 -14.12 8.88 8.15
CA PRO A 90 -13.15 9.40 9.11
C PRO A 90 -13.13 10.92 9.11
N SER A 91 -12.56 11.51 10.17
CA SER A 91 -12.16 12.92 10.12
C SER A 91 -11.01 13.12 9.13
N ARG A 92 -10.85 14.34 8.62
CA ARG A 92 -9.73 14.72 7.75
C ARG A 92 -8.38 14.35 8.37
N GLU A 93 -8.18 14.69 9.65
CA GLU A 93 -6.97 14.32 10.40
C GLU A 93 -6.77 12.80 10.48
N SER A 94 -7.83 12.06 10.80
CA SER A 94 -7.74 10.60 10.89
C SER A 94 -7.37 9.99 9.54
N ALA A 95 -7.95 10.46 8.43
CA ALA A 95 -7.65 9.96 7.10
C ALA A 95 -6.17 10.12 6.72
N PHE A 96 -5.59 11.29 6.98
CA PHE A 96 -4.17 11.54 6.71
C PHE A 96 -3.25 10.69 7.60
N ASN A 97 -3.58 10.53 8.89
CA ASN A 97 -2.79 9.68 9.78
C ASN A 97 -2.90 8.18 9.39
N THR A 98 -4.08 7.74 9.00
CA THR A 98 -4.29 6.40 8.46
C THR A 98 -3.50 6.20 7.17
N ALA A 99 -3.44 7.19 6.27
CA ALA A 99 -2.60 7.12 5.09
C ALA A 99 -1.11 6.97 5.44
N LEU A 100 -0.61 7.68 6.47
CA LEU A 100 0.77 7.50 6.94
C LEU A 100 1.04 6.08 7.46
N GLU A 101 0.12 5.52 8.25
CA GLU A 101 0.26 4.16 8.76
C GLU A 101 0.27 3.13 7.63
N ILE A 102 -0.63 3.29 6.66
CA ILE A 102 -0.72 2.43 5.48
C ILE A 102 0.62 2.44 4.73
N GLU A 103 1.11 3.61 4.30
CA GLU A 103 2.34 3.71 3.50
C GLU A 103 3.58 3.20 4.23
N GLN A 104 3.63 3.36 5.55
CA GLN A 104 4.71 2.78 6.34
C GLN A 104 4.63 1.24 6.32
N SER A 105 3.44 0.69 6.56
CA SER A 105 3.25 -0.77 6.61
C SER A 105 3.43 -1.46 5.25
N THR A 106 2.97 -0.85 4.16
CA THR A 106 3.15 -1.38 2.79
C THR A 106 4.61 -1.29 2.36
N GLY A 107 5.30 -0.19 2.66
CA GLY A 107 6.74 -0.06 2.40
C GLY A 107 7.58 -1.11 3.13
N GLU A 108 7.28 -1.38 4.41
CA GLU A 108 7.94 -2.45 5.18
C GLU A 108 7.70 -3.84 4.57
N LEU A 109 6.48 -4.11 4.12
CA LEU A 109 6.13 -5.36 3.41
C LEU A 109 6.91 -5.52 2.11
N HIS A 110 7.04 -4.45 1.31
CA HIS A 110 7.81 -4.48 0.07
C HIS A 110 9.30 -4.76 0.32
N VAL A 111 9.88 -4.20 1.38
CA VAL A 111 11.25 -4.53 1.79
C VAL A 111 11.38 -6.01 2.15
N GLN A 112 10.43 -6.57 2.91
CA GLN A 112 10.46 -7.99 3.27
C GLN A 112 10.43 -8.89 2.02
N LEU A 113 9.55 -8.58 1.06
CA LEU A 113 9.46 -9.31 -0.21
C LEU A 113 10.74 -9.23 -1.05
N VAL A 114 11.48 -8.12 -0.98
CA VAL A 114 12.80 -7.99 -1.61
C VAL A 114 13.84 -8.86 -0.90
N MET A 115 13.83 -8.89 0.43
CA MET A 115 14.82 -9.63 1.23
C MET A 115 14.67 -11.16 1.09
N GLU A 116 13.47 -11.65 0.79
CA GLU A 116 13.19 -13.08 0.59
C GLU A 116 13.60 -13.59 -0.80
N LYS A 117 13.95 -12.70 -1.74
CA LYS A 117 14.26 -13.05 -3.14
C LYS A 117 15.75 -13.04 -3.46
N SER A 118 16.14 -13.87 -4.43
CA SER A 118 17.45 -13.77 -5.07
C SER A 118 17.65 -12.41 -5.77
N ALA A 119 18.79 -11.76 -5.50
CA ALA A 119 19.12 -10.44 -6.03
C ALA A 119 19.17 -10.44 -7.57
N GLY A 120 18.68 -9.36 -8.18
CA GLY A 120 18.79 -9.12 -9.63
C GLY A 120 17.61 -9.58 -10.49
N THR A 121 16.56 -10.15 -9.90
CA THR A 121 15.32 -10.47 -10.64
C THR A 121 14.50 -9.21 -10.97
N ILE A 122 13.64 -9.29 -11.99
CA ILE A 122 12.71 -8.20 -12.33
C ILE A 122 11.75 -7.89 -11.17
N ALA A 123 11.30 -8.90 -10.42
CA ALA A 123 10.46 -8.70 -9.24
C ALA A 123 11.18 -7.88 -8.17
N VAL A 124 12.45 -8.16 -7.89
CA VAL A 124 13.22 -7.39 -6.92
C VAL A 124 13.28 -5.92 -7.30
N LYS A 125 13.49 -5.62 -8.59
CA LYS A 125 13.50 -4.23 -9.07
C LYS A 125 12.16 -3.53 -8.87
N ILE A 126 11.05 -4.20 -9.20
CA ILE A 126 9.71 -3.65 -9.01
C ILE A 126 9.42 -3.41 -7.51
N PHE A 127 9.64 -4.38 -6.63
CA PHE A 127 9.39 -4.15 -5.20
C PHE A 127 10.34 -3.11 -4.57
N GLN A 128 11.55 -2.92 -5.13
CA GLN A 128 12.43 -1.82 -4.75
C GLN A 128 11.88 -0.45 -5.18
N GLU A 129 11.32 -0.38 -6.39
CA GLU A 129 10.65 0.81 -6.93
C GLU A 129 9.43 1.17 -6.08
N LEU A 130 8.54 0.21 -5.82
CA LEU A 130 7.36 0.39 -4.96
C LEU A 130 7.74 0.90 -3.56
N ASN A 131 8.74 0.31 -2.90
CA ASN A 131 9.24 0.81 -1.61
C ASN A 131 9.80 2.24 -1.69
N SER A 132 10.40 2.63 -2.82
CA SER A 132 10.83 4.02 -3.02
C SER A 132 9.63 4.95 -3.12
N ASP A 133 8.58 4.53 -3.82
CA ASP A 133 7.36 5.30 -3.99
C ASP A 133 6.58 5.43 -2.67
N ASN A 134 6.46 4.36 -1.86
CA ASN A 134 5.84 4.47 -0.52
C ASN A 134 6.57 5.49 0.38
N LYS A 135 7.91 5.59 0.26
CA LYS A 135 8.69 6.63 0.96
C LYS A 135 8.40 8.03 0.43
N ASP A 136 8.25 8.19 -0.88
CA ASP A 136 7.81 9.46 -1.47
C ASP A 136 6.41 9.83 -0.98
N HIS A 137 5.48 8.89 -0.99
CA HIS A 137 4.11 9.07 -0.50
C HIS A 137 4.10 9.52 0.96
N LEU A 138 4.81 8.82 1.86
CA LEU A 138 4.98 9.22 3.26
C LEU A 138 5.46 10.67 3.40
N ASN A 139 6.49 11.04 2.63
CA ASN A 139 7.05 12.39 2.69
C ASN A 139 6.06 13.44 2.19
N ARG A 140 5.33 13.15 1.10
CA ARG A 140 4.30 14.03 0.53
C ARG A 140 3.13 14.19 1.48
N ILE A 141 2.65 13.11 2.09
CA ILE A 141 1.58 13.12 3.09
C ILE A 141 2.00 13.98 4.29
N ARG A 142 3.19 13.75 4.88
CA ARG A 142 3.70 14.57 5.99
C ARG A 142 3.82 16.05 5.63
N SER A 143 4.37 16.34 4.45
CA SER A 143 4.54 17.72 3.97
C SER A 143 3.20 18.40 3.73
N TYR A 144 2.22 17.67 3.19
CA TYR A 144 0.86 18.16 2.99
C TYR A 144 0.19 18.45 4.32
N MET A 145 0.29 17.54 5.29
CA MET A 145 -0.25 17.73 6.63
C MET A 145 0.34 18.96 7.32
N ALA A 146 1.67 19.12 7.29
CA ALA A 146 2.34 20.27 7.88
C ALA A 146 1.92 21.60 7.23
N THR A 147 1.80 21.64 5.90
CA THR A 147 1.40 22.84 5.16
C THR A 147 -0.07 23.22 5.41
N ASN A 148 -0.92 22.24 5.70
CA ASN A 148 -2.36 22.43 5.87
C ASN A 148 -2.82 22.40 7.33
N GLY A 149 -1.88 22.42 8.30
CA GLY A 149 -2.19 22.43 9.72
C GLY A 149 -2.92 21.17 10.20
N ILE A 150 -2.65 20.02 9.59
CA ILE A 150 -3.22 18.72 9.98
C ILE A 150 -2.26 18.06 10.95
N GLU A 151 -2.75 17.67 12.13
CA GLU A 151 -1.92 17.10 13.18
C GLU A 151 -1.42 15.69 12.81
N ILE A 152 -0.11 15.47 12.92
CA ILE A 152 0.49 14.15 12.83
C ILE A 152 0.47 13.52 14.21
N ARG A 153 -0.29 12.42 14.34
CA ARG A 153 -0.29 11.62 15.55
C ARG A 153 0.90 10.68 15.49
N ASN A 154 1.86 10.87 16.40
CA ASN A 154 2.83 9.83 16.67
C ASN A 154 2.04 8.62 17.20
N SER A 155 2.16 7.47 16.54
CA SER A 155 1.54 6.23 17.00
C SER A 155 2.00 5.96 18.43
N ILE A 156 1.14 6.26 19.40
CA ILE A 156 1.27 5.72 20.75
C ILE A 156 0.89 4.26 20.57
N THR A 157 1.90 3.39 20.42
CA THR A 157 1.77 1.97 20.76
C THR A 157 1.04 1.90 22.10
N LYS A 158 -0.21 1.45 22.06
CA LYS A 158 -0.93 0.95 23.23
C LYS A 158 -0.83 -0.56 23.22
#